data_AF-A0A2V3J0Z5-F1
#
_entry.id   AF-A0A2V3J0Z5-F1
#
_cell.length_a   1.000
_cell.length_b   1.000
_cell.length_c   1.000
_cell.angle_alpha   90.00
_cell.angle_beta   90.00
_cell.angle_gamma   90.00
#
_symmetry.space_group_name_H-M   'P 1'
#
loop_
_entity.id
_entity.type
_entity.pdbx_description
1 polymer ?
#
loop_
_entity_poly.entity_id
_entity_poly.type
_entity_poly.pdbx_seq_one_letter_code
_entity_poly.pdbx_strand_id
1 'polypeptide(L)'
;MASISEAPLRTLKIKTAVVERISKELDSYYAELEDNKKTVEEIRRSDDHSKLKQMENVLGETQCMIPDTMTRLTNAIDDLSALLDSNSTNELLAGTPELDRATAAISNASKKVES
;
A
#
# COMPACT_ATOMS: atom_id res chain seq x y z
N MET A 1 39.29 -2.98 10.70
CA MET A 1 37.97 -3.27 11.27
C MET A 1 37.03 -3.48 10.10
N ALA A 2 36.62 -4.72 9.82
CA ALA A 2 35.65 -4.99 8.77
C ALA A 2 34.34 -4.29 9.18
N SER A 3 33.90 -3.34 8.34
CA SER A 3 32.59 -2.72 8.48
C SER A 3 31.56 -3.83 8.44
N ILE A 4 30.96 -4.15 9.59
CA ILE A 4 29.81 -5.03 9.70
C ILE A 4 28.77 -4.44 8.74
N SER A 5 28.46 -5.16 7.67
CA SER A 5 27.76 -4.58 6.52
C SER A 5 26.39 -4.06 6.97
N GLU A 6 26.15 -2.74 6.91
CA GLU A 6 24.82 -2.12 7.08
C GLU A 6 23.83 -2.52 5.96
N ALA A 7 24.27 -3.34 4.99
CA ALA A 7 23.51 -3.75 3.84
C ALA A 7 22.15 -4.39 4.17
N PRO A 8 22.01 -5.27 5.19
CA PRO A 8 20.72 -5.82 5.58
C PRO A 8 19.77 -4.76 6.14
N LEU A 9 20.25 -3.89 7.03
CA LEU A 9 19.45 -2.78 7.60
C LEU A 9 19.00 -1.78 6.54
N ARG A 10 19.89 -1.41 5.62
CA ARG A 10 19.55 -0.54 4.49
C ARG A 10 18.47 -1.17 3.62
N THR A 11 18.63 -2.45 3.27
CA THR A 11 17.66 -3.16 2.42
C THR A 11 16.30 -3.27 3.10
N LEU A 12 16.29 -3.57 4.41
CA LEU A 12 15.08 -3.63 5.22
C LEU A 12 14.34 -2.28 5.24
N LYS A 13 15.06 -1.16 5.46
CA LYS A 13 14.49 0.20 5.38
C LYS A 13 13.85 0.48 4.03
N ILE A 14 14.54 0.13 2.95
CA ILE A 14 14.05 0.38 1.58
C ILE A 14 12.76 -0.39 1.32
N LYS A 15 12.75 -1.71 1.58
CA LYS A 15 11.57 -2.54 1.33
C LYS A 15 10.39 -2.16 2.23
N THR A 16 10.65 -1.79 3.49
CA THR A 16 9.63 -1.23 4.39
C THR A 16 9.01 0.04 3.82
N ALA A 17 9.82 0.99 3.33
CA ALA A 17 9.33 2.22 2.72
C ALA A 17 8.52 1.97 1.43
N VAL A 18 8.83 0.91 0.68
CA VAL A 18 8.05 0.49 -0.49
C VAL A 18 6.64 0.05 -0.07
N VAL A 19 6.53 -0.84 0.93
CA VAL A 19 5.23 -1.29 1.47
C VAL A 19 4.39 -0.10 1.98
N GLU A 20 5.01 0.80 2.76
CA GLU A 20 4.32 1.98 3.28
C GLU A 20 3.86 2.94 2.17
N ARG A 21 4.65 3.13 1.11
CA ARG A 21 4.28 4.01 0.00
C ARG A 21 3.10 3.44 -0.78
N ILE A 22 3.13 2.15 -1.12
CA ILE A 22 2.05 1.51 -1.86
C ILE A 22 0.78 1.46 -0.99
N SER A 23 0.91 1.27 0.34
CA SER A 23 -0.23 1.35 1.26
C SER A 23 -0.91 2.72 1.22
N LYS A 24 -0.13 3.82 1.17
CA LYS A 24 -0.67 5.18 1.06
C LYS A 24 -1.28 5.45 -0.32
N GLU A 25 -0.69 4.89 -1.38
CA GLU A 25 -1.24 4.94 -2.74
C GLU A 25 -2.63 4.29 -2.78
N LEU A 26 -2.76 3.10 -2.19
CA LEU A 26 -4.05 2.40 -2.05
C LEU A 26 -5.07 3.20 -1.24
N ASP A 27 -4.67 3.78 -0.11
CA ASP A 27 -5.54 4.63 0.70
C ASP A 27 -6.05 5.86 -0.07
N SER A 28 -5.19 6.45 -0.91
CA SER A 28 -5.56 7.58 -1.76
C SER A 28 -6.64 7.19 -2.78
N TYR A 29 -6.52 6.03 -3.42
CA TYR A 29 -7.52 5.56 -4.38
C TYR A 29 -8.85 5.22 -3.69
N TYR A 30 -8.84 4.66 -2.47
CA TYR A 30 -10.07 4.46 -1.72
C TYR A 30 -10.74 5.76 -1.29
N ALA A 31 -9.97 6.76 -0.88
CA ALA A 31 -10.51 8.08 -0.55
C ALA A 31 -11.13 8.76 -1.78
N GLU A 32 -10.43 8.72 -2.93
CA GLU A 32 -10.93 9.25 -4.19
C GLU A 32 -12.19 8.50 -4.66
N LEU A 33 -12.21 7.17 -4.51
CA LEU A 33 -13.38 6.36 -4.82
C LEU A 33 -14.62 6.79 -4.02
N GLU A 34 -14.45 7.04 -2.73
CA GLU A 34 -15.52 7.48 -1.85
C GLU A 34 -16.04 8.88 -2.23
N ASP A 35 -15.15 9.82 -2.53
CA ASP A 35 -15.52 11.17 -2.94
C ASP A 35 -16.18 11.19 -4.34
N ASN A 36 -15.69 10.35 -5.26
CA ASN A 36 -16.33 10.17 -6.57
C ASN A 36 -17.73 9.58 -6.43
N LYS A 37 -17.95 8.59 -5.53
CA LYS A 37 -19.28 8.04 -5.25
C LYS A 37 -20.24 9.10 -4.72
N LYS A 38 -19.81 9.93 -3.75
CA LYS A 38 -20.63 11.04 -3.24
C LYS A 38 -21.02 12.01 -4.35
N THR A 39 -20.06 12.35 -5.21
CA THR A 39 -20.29 13.26 -6.34
C THR A 39 -21.28 12.67 -7.35
N VAL A 40 -21.18 11.37 -7.66
CA VAL A 40 -22.16 10.66 -8.50
C VAL A 40 -23.55 10.73 -7.90
N GLU A 41 -23.70 10.48 -6.59
CA GLU A 41 -25.00 10.55 -5.90
C GLU A 41 -25.58 11.97 -5.89
N GLU A 42 -24.76 13.01 -5.76
CA GLU A 42 -25.20 14.40 -5.87
C GLU A 42 -25.67 14.74 -7.30
N ILE A 43 -24.90 14.33 -8.32
CA ILE A 43 -25.28 14.56 -9.73
C ILE A 43 -26.51 13.73 -10.10
N ARG A 44 -26.68 12.52 -9.56
CA ARG A 44 -27.86 11.67 -9.79
C ARG A 44 -29.15 12.31 -9.27
N ARG A 45 -29.06 13.21 -8.28
CA ARG A 45 -30.19 14.02 -7.80
C ARG A 45 -30.47 15.23 -8.69
N SER A 46 -29.54 15.59 -9.57
CA SER A 46 -29.73 16.57 -10.64
C SER A 46 -30.17 15.88 -11.92
N ASP A 47 -30.98 16.54 -12.75
CA ASP A 47 -31.44 15.99 -14.04
C ASP A 47 -30.37 16.13 -15.16
N ASP A 48 -29.08 16.19 -14.79
CA ASP A 48 -27.96 16.35 -15.70
C ASP A 48 -27.34 14.99 -16.07
N HIS A 49 -28.00 14.32 -17.01
CA HIS A 49 -27.60 13.00 -17.49
C HIS A 49 -26.20 12.96 -18.15
N SER A 50 -25.79 14.05 -18.81
CA SER A 50 -24.47 14.11 -19.47
C SER A 50 -23.36 14.12 -18.43
N LYS A 51 -23.51 14.96 -17.40
CA LYS A 51 -22.56 15.05 -16.31
C LYS A 51 -22.52 13.77 -15.47
N LEU A 52 -23.68 13.13 -15.26
CA LEU A 52 -23.76 11.84 -14.56
C LEU A 52 -22.92 10.79 -15.25
N LYS A 53 -23.13 10.60 -16.57
CA LYS A 53 -22.37 9.62 -17.36
C LYS A 53 -20.87 9.88 -17.33
N GLN A 54 -20.46 11.16 -17.41
CA GLN A 54 -19.05 11.52 -17.32
C GLN A 54 -18.48 11.15 -15.95
N MET A 55 -19.19 11.44 -14.87
CA MET A 55 -18.72 11.14 -13.51
C MET A 55 -18.69 9.64 -13.22
N GLU A 56 -19.64 8.86 -13.75
CA GLU A 56 -19.62 7.39 -13.68
C GLU A 56 -18.39 6.79 -14.38
N ASN A 57 -17.94 7.38 -15.50
CA ASN A 57 -16.70 6.95 -16.16
C ASN A 57 -15.48 7.22 -15.27
N VAL A 58 -15.37 8.41 -14.68
CA VAL A 58 -14.27 8.77 -13.76
C VAL A 58 -14.27 7.83 -12.55
N LEU A 59 -15.44 7.54 -11.98
CA LEU A 59 -15.58 6.58 -10.90
C LEU A 59 -15.05 5.18 -11.30
N GLY A 60 -15.40 4.72 -12.50
CA GLY A 60 -14.93 3.45 -13.05
C GLY A 60 -13.41 3.42 -13.25
N GLU A 61 -12.82 4.51 -13.74
CA GLU A 61 -11.37 4.64 -13.90
C GLU A 61 -10.65 4.51 -12.54
N THR A 62 -11.11 5.21 -11.50
CA THR A 62 -10.56 5.08 -10.14
C THR A 62 -10.72 3.65 -9.60
N GLN A 63 -11.88 3.01 -9.82
CA GLN A 63 -12.12 1.61 -9.40
C GLN A 63 -11.14 0.63 -10.05
N CYS A 64 -10.80 0.83 -11.33
CA CYS A 64 -9.88 -0.02 -12.05
C CYS A 64 -8.43 0.03 -11.52
N MET A 65 -8.04 1.08 -10.79
CA MET A 65 -6.69 1.23 -10.23
C MET A 65 -6.46 0.41 -8.96
N ILE A 66 -7.53 0.11 -8.21
CA ILE A 66 -7.44 -0.54 -6.89
C ILE A 66 -6.88 -1.98 -7.00
N PRO A 67 -7.36 -2.85 -7.92
CA PRO A 67 -6.88 -4.23 -8.00
C PRO A 67 -5.37 -4.35 -8.32
N ASP A 68 -4.86 -3.51 -9.23
CA ASP A 68 -3.42 -3.48 -9.55
C ASP A 68 -2.60 -3.02 -8.33
N THR A 69 -3.06 -1.97 -7.66
CA THR A 69 -2.38 -1.44 -6.48
C THR A 69 -2.37 -2.45 -5.33
N MET A 70 -3.47 -3.18 -5.11
CA MET A 70 -3.53 -4.29 -4.15
C MET A 70 -2.54 -5.40 -4.52
N THR A 71 -2.49 -5.80 -5.79
CA THR A 71 -1.53 -6.83 -6.26
C THR A 71 -0.09 -6.39 -6.02
N ARG A 72 0.24 -5.13 -6.34
CA ARG A 72 1.56 -4.54 -6.07
C ARG A 72 1.87 -4.50 -4.57
N LEU A 73 0.87 -4.22 -3.73
CA LEU A 73 1.03 -4.21 -2.27
C LEU A 73 1.30 -5.61 -1.73
N THR A 74 0.54 -6.62 -2.17
CA THR A 74 0.74 -8.03 -1.80
C THR A 74 2.15 -8.48 -2.17
N ASN A 75 2.60 -8.22 -3.40
CA ASN A 75 3.95 -8.57 -3.83
C ASN A 75 5.04 -7.88 -2.97
N ALA A 76 4.82 -6.64 -2.55
CA ALA A 76 5.75 -5.92 -1.67
C ALA A 76 5.76 -6.48 -0.24
N ILE A 77 4.60 -6.91 0.27
CA ILE A 77 4.48 -7.60 1.57
C ILE A 77 5.26 -8.93 1.52
N ASP A 78 5.08 -9.72 0.47
CA ASP A 78 5.74 -11.01 0.30
C ASP A 78 7.27 -10.84 0.23
N ASP A 79 7.74 -9.85 -0.54
CA ASP A 79 9.16 -9.53 -0.67
C ASP A 79 9.79 -9.05 0.65
N LEU A 80 9.07 -8.25 1.44
CA LEU A 80 9.54 -7.83 2.77
C LEU A 80 9.53 -9.00 3.77
N SER A 81 8.51 -9.85 3.72
CA SER A 81 8.39 -11.03 4.59
C SER A 81 9.49 -12.04 4.31
N ALA A 82 9.75 -12.34 3.02
CA ALA A 82 10.84 -13.22 2.61
C ALA A 82 12.21 -12.67 3.05
N LEU A 83 12.40 -11.34 3.03
CA LEU A 83 13.63 -10.71 3.54
C LEU A 83 13.79 -10.93 5.05
N LEU A 84 12.71 -10.78 5.83
CA LEU A 84 12.71 -11.02 7.28
C LEU A 84 13.02 -12.48 7.59
N ASP A 85 12.37 -13.43 6.90
CA ASP A 85 12.58 -14.86 7.11
C ASP A 85 14.04 -15.26 6.82
N SER A 86 14.59 -14.74 5.71
CA SER A 86 15.99 -14.98 5.31
C SER A 86 17.00 -14.39 6.28
N ASN A 87 16.61 -13.43 7.12
CA ASN A 87 17.46 -12.79 8.12
C ASN A 87 17.00 -13.06 9.57
N SER A 88 16.18 -14.09 9.78
CA SER A 88 15.58 -14.40 11.10
C SER A 88 16.62 -14.68 12.19
N THR A 89 17.80 -15.17 11.83
CA THR A 89 18.93 -15.42 12.75
C THR A 89 19.98 -14.31 12.77
N ASN A 90 19.73 -13.20 12.06
CA ASN A 90 20.67 -12.11 11.95
C ASN A 90 20.62 -11.21 13.18
N GLU A 91 21.59 -11.36 14.08
CA GLU A 91 21.70 -10.60 15.33
C GLU A 91 21.77 -9.07 15.11
N LEU A 92 22.15 -8.61 13.92
CA LEU A 92 22.19 -7.18 13.58
C LEU A 92 20.81 -6.55 13.40
N LEU A 93 19.77 -7.36 13.18
CA LEU A 93 18.40 -6.89 13.04
C LEU A 93 17.61 -7.05 14.35
N ALA A 94 18.04 -7.96 15.22
CA ALA A 94 17.35 -8.26 16.47
C ALA A 94 17.28 -7.02 17.38
N GLY A 95 16.05 -6.65 17.79
CA GLY A 95 15.81 -5.50 18.67
C GLY A 95 16.03 -4.13 18.01
N THR A 96 16.15 -4.07 16.68
CA THR A 96 16.26 -2.80 15.96
C THR A 96 14.90 -2.18 15.68
N PRO A 97 14.77 -0.83 15.71
CA PRO A 97 13.52 -0.16 15.37
C PRO A 97 13.13 -0.39 13.90
N GLU A 98 14.10 -0.68 13.03
CA GLU A 98 13.86 -1.08 11.64
C GLU A 98 13.08 -2.39 11.53
N LEU A 99 13.39 -3.38 12.38
CA LEU A 99 12.67 -4.65 12.43
C LEU A 99 11.23 -4.44 12.89
N ASP A 100 11.04 -3.70 14.00
CA ASP A 100 9.71 -3.38 14.52
C ASP A 100 8.85 -2.66 13.48
N ARG A 101 9.44 -1.69 12.76
CA ARG A 101 8.76 -0.95 11.70
C ARG A 101 8.41 -1.84 10.52
N ALA A 102 9.30 -2.75 10.11
CA ALA A 102 9.03 -3.69 9.02
C ALA A 102 7.87 -4.63 9.37
N THR A 103 7.86 -5.21 10.58
CA THR A 103 6.78 -6.07 11.06
C THR A 103 5.45 -5.31 11.18
N ALA A 104 5.48 -4.07 11.69
CA ALA A 104 4.29 -3.22 11.75
C ALA A 104 3.77 -2.86 10.34
N ALA A 105 4.67 -2.56 9.39
CA ALA A 105 4.30 -2.27 8.01
C ALA A 105 3.62 -3.47 7.33
N ILE A 106 4.16 -4.68 7.50
CA ILE A 106 3.51 -5.91 7.02
C ILE A 106 2.13 -6.06 7.65
N SER A 107 2.02 -6.02 8.99
CA SER A 107 0.75 -6.23 9.68
C SER A 107 -0.33 -5.23 9.25
N ASN A 108 0.04 -3.96 9.10
CA ASN A 108 -0.90 -2.92 8.66
C ASN A 108 -1.29 -3.07 7.19
N ALA A 109 -0.35 -3.44 6.32
CA ALA A 109 -0.59 -3.60 4.89
C ALA A 109 -1.42 -4.87 4.59
N SER A 110 -1.15 -5.98 5.29
CA SER A 110 -1.93 -7.23 5.16
C SER A 110 -3.41 -7.01 5.47
N LYS A 111 -3.72 -6.27 6.55
CA LYS A 111 -5.11 -5.91 6.89
C LYS A 111 -5.82 -5.14 5.77
N LYS A 112 -5.08 -4.31 5.01
CA LYS A 112 -5.65 -3.52 3.91
C LYS A 112 -5.97 -4.36 2.69
N VAL A 113 -5.12 -5.34 2.35
CA VAL A 113 -5.36 -6.20 1.18
C VAL A 113 -6.41 -7.28 1.44
N GLU A 114 -6.70 -7.59 2.70
CA GLU A 114 -7.75 -8.51 3.13
C GLU A 114 -9.14 -7.83 3.29
N SER A 115 -9.20 -6.49 3.28
CA SER A 115 -10.43 -5.69 3.46
C SER A 115 -11.13 -5.41 2.13
#